data_AF-B7MZE7-F1
#
_entry.id   AF-B7MZE7-F1
#
_cell.length_a   1.000
_cell.length_b   1.000
_cell.length_c   1.000
_cell.angle_alpha   90.00
_cell.angle_beta   90.00
_cell.angle_gamma   90.00
#
_symmetry.space_group_name_H-M   'P 1'
#
loop_
_entity.id
_entity.type
_entity.pdbx_description
1 polymer ?
#
loop_
_entity_poly.entity_id
_entity_poly.type
_entity_poly.pdbx_seq_one_letter_code
_entity_poly.pdbx_strand_id
1 'polypeptide(L)'
;MRKTKRNSRAKRNRYVMIEKVRKNGLFYRAETGVRVNIPGITATHRGGPMNDRSPTEIIHGIIEEQEERELTLMIAEQIERQRKQEATQLVINTTAGNYARVVAEVMRRDGIELNGQDCLVIRTRVLDMLAARQKREQRQSAAPYQWKTPERLRR
;
A
#
# COMPACT_ATOMS: atom_id res chain seq x y z
N MET A 1 23.16 -18.51 19.86
CA MET A 1 22.36 -17.34 19.41
C MET A 1 23.28 -16.16 19.12
N ARG A 2 23.34 -15.66 17.88
CA ARG A 2 24.18 -14.50 17.49
C ARG A 2 23.41 -13.19 17.71
N LYS A 3 23.88 -12.32 18.61
CA LYS A 3 23.35 -10.94 18.78
C LYS A 3 23.92 -10.02 17.70
N THR A 4 23.07 -9.48 16.82
CA THR A 4 23.48 -8.49 15.81
C THR A 4 23.55 -7.08 16.40
N LYS A 5 24.77 -6.60 16.69
CA LYS A 5 25.12 -5.21 17.06
C LYS A 5 24.97 -4.23 15.87
N ARG A 6 23.79 -4.09 15.26
CA ARG A 6 23.54 -3.11 14.19
C ARG A 6 22.30 -2.27 14.48
N ASN A 7 22.26 -1.53 15.59
CA ASN A 7 21.28 -0.44 15.69
C ASN A 7 21.57 0.68 16.70
N SER A 8 22.83 0.85 17.13
CA SER A 8 23.20 1.84 18.15
C SER A 8 23.67 3.19 17.57
N ARG A 9 23.92 3.29 16.26
CA ARG A 9 24.36 4.54 15.59
C ARG A 9 23.19 5.39 15.07
N ALA A 10 22.12 4.76 14.58
CA ALA A 10 20.92 5.45 14.06
C ALA A 10 20.11 6.17 15.16
N LYS A 11 20.09 5.63 16.38
CA LYS A 11 19.43 6.29 17.52
C LYS A 11 20.16 7.54 18.01
N ARG A 12 21.48 7.61 17.81
CA ARG A 12 22.32 8.71 18.32
C ARG A 12 22.19 10.00 17.49
N ASN A 13 21.84 9.91 16.21
CA ASN A 13 21.67 11.09 15.34
C ASN A 13 20.26 11.73 15.35
N ARG A 14 19.23 11.07 15.92
CA ARG A 14 17.85 11.61 15.90
C ARG A 14 17.59 12.69 16.95
N TYR A 15 18.35 12.71 18.05
CA TYR A 15 18.18 13.71 19.14
C TYR A 15 19.05 14.97 18.97
N VAL A 16 20.09 14.93 18.12
CA VAL A 16 21.04 16.06 17.94
C VAL A 16 20.37 17.25 17.23
N MET A 17 19.24 17.05 16.54
CA MET A 17 18.54 18.10 15.80
C MET A 17 17.56 18.92 16.64
N ILE A 18 17.22 18.48 17.86
CA ILE A 18 16.24 19.17 18.73
C ILE A 18 16.84 20.46 19.34
N GLU A 19 18.16 20.52 19.51
CA GLU A 19 18.83 21.70 20.09
C GLU A 19 18.82 22.92 19.18
N LYS A 20 18.72 22.71 17.85
CA LYS A 20 18.63 23.79 16.85
C LYS A 20 17.27 24.50 16.81
N VAL A 21 16.26 24.01 17.55
CA VAL A 21 14.87 24.48 17.55
C VAL A 21 14.67 25.81 18.30
N ARG A 22 15.67 26.27 19.08
CA ARG A 22 15.48 27.40 20.02
C ARG A 22 15.30 28.80 19.42
N LYS A 23 15.46 29.04 18.12
CA LYS A 23 15.46 30.43 17.60
C LYS A 23 14.14 30.94 16.99
N ASN A 24 13.36 30.14 16.23
CA ASN A 24 12.35 30.75 15.34
C ASN A 24 10.95 30.08 15.29
N GLY A 25 10.59 29.17 16.21
CA GLY A 25 9.21 28.63 16.28
C GLY A 25 8.71 27.87 15.04
N LEU A 26 9.62 27.40 14.18
CA LEU A 26 9.31 26.66 12.95
C LEU A 26 9.74 25.19 13.08
N PHE A 27 8.83 24.28 12.72
CA PHE A 27 9.07 22.84 12.73
C PHE A 27 9.61 22.36 11.38
N TYR A 28 10.63 21.51 11.42
CA TYR A 28 11.25 20.92 10.23
C TYR A 28 10.86 19.45 10.10
N ARG A 29 10.24 19.07 8.97
CA ARG A 29 10.02 17.66 8.61
C ARG A 29 11.33 17.06 8.09
N ALA A 30 11.93 16.13 8.83
CA ALA A 30 13.28 15.63 8.58
C ALA A 30 13.44 14.82 7.27
N GLU A 31 12.36 14.32 6.69
CA GLU A 31 12.40 13.47 5.49
C GLU A 31 12.36 14.28 4.17
N THR A 32 11.81 15.49 4.20
CA THR A 32 11.61 16.31 2.99
C THR A 32 12.21 17.71 3.08
N GLY A 33 12.70 18.14 4.25
CA GLY A 33 13.24 19.48 4.46
C GLY A 33 12.19 20.61 4.37
N VAL A 34 10.90 20.25 4.35
CA VAL A 34 9.80 21.20 4.20
C VAL A 34 9.44 21.84 5.55
N ARG A 35 9.33 23.18 5.55
CA ARG A 35 8.82 23.98 6.67
C ARG A 35 7.30 23.79 6.74
N VAL A 36 6.80 23.28 7.87
CA VAL A 36 5.35 23.07 8.05
C VAL A 36 4.85 24.09 9.08
N ASN A 37 3.90 24.94 8.67
CA ASN A 37 3.14 25.79 9.58
C ASN A 37 1.94 24.98 10.08
N ILE A 38 1.84 24.75 11.38
CA ILE A 38 0.72 24.02 11.99
C ILE A 38 -0.32 25.06 12.44
N PRO A 39 -1.48 25.18 11.77
CA PRO A 39 -2.52 26.13 12.16
C PRO A 39 -3.10 25.72 13.52
N GLY A 40 -3.09 26.64 14.48
CA GLY A 40 -3.56 26.44 15.86
C GLY A 40 -2.55 26.88 16.94
N ILE A 41 -1.29 27.11 16.58
CA ILE A 41 -0.24 27.57 17.50
C ILE A 41 0.01 29.07 17.28
N THR A 42 -1.00 29.92 17.57
CA THR A 42 -0.73 31.31 17.96
C THR A 42 -0.50 31.32 19.45
N ALA A 43 0.73 31.57 19.87
CA ALA A 43 1.11 31.66 21.27
C ALA A 43 0.48 32.89 21.94
N THR A 44 -0.78 32.79 22.36
CA THR A 44 -1.40 33.70 23.34
C THR A 44 -1.48 32.98 24.67
N HIS A 45 -0.47 33.17 25.51
CA HIS A 45 -0.48 32.71 26.89
C HIS A 45 -1.44 33.61 27.70
N ARG A 46 -2.68 33.19 27.92
CA ARG A 46 -3.55 33.76 28.97
C ARG A 46 -4.44 32.69 29.60
N GLY A 47 -4.17 32.45 30.88
CA GLY A 47 -4.85 31.61 31.88
C GLY A 47 -6.04 30.73 31.47
N GLY A 48 -5.82 29.41 31.51
CA GLY A 48 -6.81 28.33 31.50
C GLY A 48 -6.17 27.03 32.01
N PRO A 49 -6.93 26.08 32.59
CA PRO A 49 -6.45 25.17 33.64
C PRO A 49 -5.35 24.20 33.16
N MET A 50 -4.39 23.97 34.06
CA MET A 50 -3.27 23.04 33.93
C MET A 50 -3.74 21.67 33.42
N ASN A 51 -3.50 21.42 32.14
CA ASN A 51 -3.24 20.08 31.68
C ASN A 51 -1.73 19.90 31.89
N ASP A 52 -1.32 19.03 32.81
CA ASP A 52 0.10 18.86 33.24
C ASP A 52 1.05 18.36 32.12
N ARG A 53 0.56 18.31 30.88
CA ARG A 53 1.32 17.88 29.72
C ARG A 53 2.16 19.02 29.19
N SER A 54 3.46 18.80 29.15
CA SER A 54 4.38 19.76 28.55
C SER A 54 4.01 20.01 27.07
N PRO A 55 4.24 21.20 26.52
CA PRO A 55 3.98 21.48 25.10
C PRO A 55 4.60 20.44 24.14
N THR A 56 5.71 19.82 24.55
CA THR A 56 6.38 18.72 23.84
C THR A 56 5.52 17.44 23.82
N GLU A 57 4.87 17.08 24.93
CA GLU A 57 3.95 15.92 25.00
C GLU A 57 2.70 16.12 24.15
N ILE A 58 2.18 17.35 24.07
CA ILE A 58 1.04 17.68 23.19
C ILE A 58 1.42 17.51 21.72
N ILE A 59 2.60 18.00 21.32
CA ILE A 59 3.11 17.86 19.95
C ILE A 59 3.40 16.40 19.61
N HIS A 60 3.98 15.63 20.53
CA HIS A 60 4.21 14.20 20.33
C HIS A 60 2.90 13.44 20.13
N GLY A 61 1.88 13.68 20.96
CA GLY A 61 0.57 13.04 20.81
C GLY A 61 -0.11 13.37 19.48
N ILE A 62 -0.02 14.62 19.01
CA ILE A 62 -0.58 15.00 17.70
C ILE A 62 0.15 14.27 16.56
N ILE A 63 1.48 14.15 16.63
CA ILE A 63 2.26 13.46 15.60
C ILE A 63 1.90 11.97 15.57
N GLU A 64 1.87 11.31 16.73
CA GLU A 64 1.50 9.90 16.86
C GLU A 64 0.09 9.64 16.30
N GLU A 65 -0.88 10.51 16.62
CA GLU A 65 -2.24 10.40 16.10
C GLU A 65 -2.31 10.60 14.57
N GLN A 66 -1.48 11.48 13.99
CA GLN A 66 -1.40 11.62 12.53
C GLN A 66 -0.76 10.39 11.87
N GLU A 67 0.29 9.81 12.47
CA GLU A 67 0.93 8.59 11.98
C GLU A 67 -0.05 7.40 12.01
N GLU A 68 -0.86 7.27 13.05
CA GLU A 68 -1.92 6.25 13.15
C GLU A 68 -3.01 6.44 12.08
N ARG A 69 -3.39 7.69 11.79
CA ARG A 69 -4.35 8.01 10.73
C ARG A 69 -3.79 7.67 9.35
N GLU A 70 -2.55 8.03 9.08
CA GLU A 70 -1.87 7.69 7.82
C GLU A 70 -1.73 6.17 7.66
N LEU A 71 -1.39 5.45 8.73
CA LEU A 71 -1.34 3.99 8.74
C LEU A 71 -2.72 3.38 8.45
N THR A 72 -3.78 3.90 9.07
CA THR A 72 -5.16 3.45 8.84
C THR A 72 -5.59 3.63 7.39
N LEU A 73 -5.29 4.80 6.81
CA LEU A 73 -5.58 5.08 5.40
C LEU A 73 -4.82 4.13 4.47
N MET A 74 -3.54 3.87 4.75
CA MET A 74 -2.73 2.94 3.98
C MET A 74 -3.28 1.51 4.03
N ILE A 75 -3.69 1.05 5.21
CA ILE A 75 -4.30 -0.27 5.40
C ILE A 75 -5.61 -0.36 4.63
N ALA A 76 -6.47 0.66 4.72
CA ALA A 76 -7.75 0.69 4.01
C ALA A 76 -7.54 0.63 2.48
N GLU A 77 -6.60 1.40 1.93
CA GLU A 77 -6.25 1.32 0.51
C GLU A 77 -5.76 -0.08 0.10
N GLN A 78 -4.92 -0.70 0.92
CA GLN A 78 -4.39 -2.02 0.63
C GLN A 78 -5.48 -3.09 0.61
N ILE A 79 -6.43 -3.04 1.56
CA ILE A 79 -7.59 -3.92 1.62
C ILE A 79 -8.44 -3.76 0.36
N GLU A 80 -8.71 -2.53 -0.07
CA GLU A 80 -9.49 -2.27 -1.29
C GLU A 80 -8.80 -2.78 -2.55
N ARG A 81 -7.46 -2.65 -2.63
CA ARG A 81 -6.68 -3.25 -3.73
C ARG A 81 -6.77 -4.78 -3.72
N GLN A 82 -6.67 -5.41 -2.55
CA GLN A 82 -6.81 -6.86 -2.39
C GLN A 82 -8.21 -7.33 -2.81
N ARG A 83 -9.27 -6.68 -2.33
CA ARG A 83 -10.66 -6.99 -2.69
C ARG A 83 -10.90 -6.95 -4.20
N LYS A 84 -10.37 -5.94 -4.89
CA LYS A 84 -10.47 -5.83 -6.36
C LYS A 84 -9.76 -6.98 -7.07
N GLN A 85 -8.57 -7.35 -6.59
CA GLN A 85 -7.83 -8.50 -7.12
C GLN A 85 -8.59 -9.81 -6.88
N GLU A 86 -9.08 -10.04 -5.66
CA GLU A 86 -9.85 -11.23 -5.28
C GLU A 86 -11.14 -11.36 -6.08
N ALA A 87 -11.89 -10.27 -6.26
CA ALA A 87 -13.11 -10.28 -7.08
C ALA A 87 -12.82 -10.68 -8.53
N THR A 88 -11.74 -10.14 -9.10
CA THR A 88 -11.33 -10.47 -10.46
C THR A 88 -10.91 -11.94 -10.57
N GLN A 89 -10.15 -12.44 -9.59
CA GLN A 89 -9.72 -13.83 -9.53
C GLN A 89 -10.90 -14.79 -9.36
N LEU A 90 -11.90 -14.42 -8.55
CA LEU A 90 -13.11 -15.20 -8.34
C LEU A 90 -13.90 -15.35 -9.65
N VAL A 91 -14.06 -14.26 -10.41
CA VAL A 91 -14.72 -14.30 -11.72
C VAL A 91 -13.96 -15.23 -12.67
N ILE A 92 -12.65 -15.06 -12.81
CA ILE A 92 -11.81 -15.90 -13.69
C ILE A 92 -11.91 -17.38 -13.32
N ASN A 93 -11.83 -17.71 -12.03
CA ASN A 93 -11.95 -19.08 -11.53
C ASN A 93 -13.32 -19.68 -11.79
N THR A 94 -14.38 -18.89 -11.60
CA THR A 94 -15.77 -19.31 -11.83
C THR A 94 -16.01 -19.55 -13.32
N THR A 95 -15.54 -18.65 -14.18
CA THR A 95 -15.61 -18.81 -15.64
C THR A 95 -14.89 -20.07 -16.09
N ALA A 96 -13.64 -20.30 -15.65
CA ALA A 96 -12.90 -21.51 -16.00
C ALA A 96 -13.59 -22.81 -15.53
N GLY A 97 -14.19 -22.78 -14.34
CA GLY A 97 -15.01 -23.90 -13.85
C GLY A 97 -16.25 -24.15 -14.71
N ASN A 98 -16.93 -23.09 -15.15
CA ASN A 98 -18.09 -23.20 -16.04
C ASN A 98 -17.70 -23.79 -17.40
N TYR A 99 -16.55 -23.40 -17.96
CA TYR A 99 -16.04 -24.03 -19.19
C TYR A 99 -15.82 -25.54 -19.03
N ALA A 100 -15.16 -25.97 -17.94
CA ALA A 100 -14.97 -27.40 -17.69
C ALA A 100 -16.30 -28.16 -17.59
N ARG A 101 -17.31 -27.57 -16.95
CA ARG A 101 -18.68 -28.16 -16.87
C ARG A 101 -19.36 -28.25 -18.23
N VAL A 102 -19.28 -27.19 -19.04
CA VAL A 102 -19.86 -27.18 -20.39
C VAL A 102 -19.19 -28.21 -21.28
N VAL A 103 -17.85 -28.30 -21.25
CA VAL A 103 -17.12 -29.30 -22.04
C VAL A 103 -17.48 -30.71 -21.58
N ALA A 104 -17.55 -30.96 -20.27
CA ALA A 104 -17.99 -32.25 -19.74
C ALA A 104 -19.42 -32.61 -20.17
N GLU A 105 -20.33 -31.63 -20.21
CA GLU A 105 -21.70 -31.83 -20.71
C GLU A 105 -21.73 -32.21 -22.19
N VAL A 106 -20.96 -31.50 -23.02
CA VAL A 106 -20.87 -31.78 -24.46
C VAL A 106 -20.30 -33.18 -24.70
N MET A 107 -19.17 -33.51 -24.06
CA MET A 107 -18.54 -34.82 -24.21
C MET A 107 -19.47 -35.95 -23.76
N ARG A 108 -20.26 -35.74 -22.69
CA ARG A 108 -21.22 -36.75 -22.21
C ARG A 108 -22.33 -37.03 -23.23
N ARG A 109 -22.77 -36.02 -23.98
CA ARG A 109 -23.74 -36.21 -25.08
C ARG A 109 -23.18 -37.03 -26.22
N ASP A 110 -21.86 -36.94 -26.44
CA ASP A 110 -21.12 -37.74 -27.41
C ASP A 110 -20.74 -39.13 -26.88
N GLY A 111 -21.20 -39.50 -25.67
CA GLY A 111 -20.91 -40.78 -25.02
C GLY A 111 -19.51 -40.86 -24.38
N ILE A 112 -18.81 -39.73 -24.24
CA ILE A 112 -17.48 -39.63 -23.65
C ILE A 112 -17.58 -39.06 -22.24
N GLU A 113 -17.21 -39.85 -21.24
CA GLU A 113 -17.17 -39.40 -19.84
C GLU A 113 -15.79 -38.82 -19.51
N LEU A 114 -15.74 -37.53 -19.17
CA LEU A 114 -14.49 -36.90 -18.73
C LEU A 114 -14.21 -37.24 -17.27
N ASN A 115 -12.97 -37.64 -16.99
CA ASN A 115 -12.54 -37.84 -15.61
C ASN A 115 -12.20 -36.49 -14.93
N GLY A 116 -11.91 -36.55 -13.62
CA GLY A 116 -11.53 -35.37 -12.85
C GLY A 116 -10.24 -34.69 -13.32
N GLN A 117 -9.29 -35.47 -13.86
CA GLN A 117 -8.02 -34.96 -14.39
C GLN A 117 -8.25 -34.18 -15.70
N ASP A 118 -9.09 -34.66 -16.60
CA ASP A 118 -9.45 -33.99 -17.85
C ASP A 118 -10.12 -32.65 -17.57
N CYS A 119 -11.06 -32.64 -16.61
CA CYS A 119 -11.73 -31.42 -16.15
C CYS A 119 -10.73 -30.40 -15.57
N LEU A 120 -9.72 -30.88 -14.83
CA LEU A 120 -8.66 -30.04 -14.28
C LEU A 120 -7.76 -29.48 -15.39
N VAL A 121 -7.39 -30.28 -16.39
CA VAL A 121 -6.61 -29.84 -17.55
C VAL A 121 -7.35 -28.76 -18.32
N ILE A 122 -8.65 -28.97 -18.59
CA ILE A 122 -9.49 -27.97 -19.26
C ILE A 122 -9.53 -26.67 -18.45
N ARG A 123 -9.78 -26.75 -17.14
CA ARG A 123 -9.83 -25.58 -16.26
C ARG A 123 -8.52 -24.80 -16.28
N THR A 124 -7.38 -25.48 -16.13
CA THR A 124 -6.05 -24.83 -16.13
C THR A 124 -5.75 -24.14 -17.45
N ARG A 125 -6.03 -24.79 -18.59
CA ARG A 125 -5.85 -24.16 -19.91
C ARG A 125 -6.72 -22.91 -20.08
N VAL A 126 -7.97 -22.97 -19.63
CA VAL A 126 -8.88 -21.82 -19.69
C VAL A 126 -8.40 -20.70 -18.77
N LEU A 127 -7.88 -21.00 -17.57
CA LEU A 127 -7.27 -20.02 -16.69
C LEU A 127 -6.09 -19.31 -17.36
N ASP A 128 -5.20 -20.05 -18.01
CA ASP A 128 -4.06 -19.47 -18.74
C ASP A 128 -4.51 -18.55 -19.87
N MET A 129 -5.53 -18.97 -20.63
CA MET A 129 -6.12 -18.15 -21.70
C MET A 129 -6.75 -16.86 -21.15
N LEU A 130 -7.49 -16.94 -20.06
CA LEU A 130 -8.12 -15.78 -19.43
C LEU A 130 -7.08 -14.83 -18.83
N ALA A 131 -6.03 -15.35 -18.21
CA ALA A 131 -4.92 -14.55 -17.71
C ALA A 131 -4.16 -13.84 -18.84
N ALA A 132 -3.92 -14.53 -19.96
CA ALA A 132 -3.30 -13.93 -21.14
C ALA A 132 -4.18 -12.83 -21.75
N ARG A 133 -5.50 -13.05 -21.83
CA ARG A 133 -6.47 -12.06 -22.29
C ARG A 133 -6.47 -10.83 -21.39
N GLN A 134 -6.55 -11.01 -20.07
CA GLN A 134 -6.52 -9.92 -19.10
C GLN A 134 -5.25 -9.08 -19.23
N LYS A 135 -4.07 -9.72 -19.34
CA LYS A 135 -2.80 -9.02 -19.57
C LYS A 135 -2.81 -8.22 -20.88
N ARG A 136 -3.39 -8.78 -21.95
CA ARG A 136 -3.53 -8.09 -23.23
C ARG A 136 -4.41 -6.86 -23.10
N GLU A 137 -5.57 -6.98 -22.46
CA GLU A 137 -6.48 -5.87 -22.21
C GLU A 137 -5.82 -4.78 -21.35
N GLN A 138 -5.09 -5.15 -20.30
CA GLN A 138 -4.32 -4.20 -19.48
C GLN A 138 -3.29 -3.43 -20.30
N ARG A 139 -2.57 -4.09 -21.22
CA ARG A 139 -1.61 -3.41 -22.10
C ARG A 139 -2.28 -2.46 -23.09
N GLN A 140 -3.46 -2.83 -23.59
CA GLN A 140 -4.23 -2.00 -24.53
C GLN A 140 -4.83 -0.76 -23.85
N SER A 141 -5.25 -0.90 -22.58
CA SER A 141 -5.79 0.20 -21.78
C SER A 141 -4.70 1.05 -21.10
N ALA A 142 -3.44 0.62 -21.13
CA ALA A 142 -2.34 1.38 -20.56
C ALA A 142 -2.06 2.63 -21.40
N ALA A 143 -1.80 3.75 -20.72
CA ALA A 143 -1.37 4.97 -21.40
C ALA A 143 -0.05 4.70 -22.16
N PRO A 144 0.13 5.31 -23.34
CA PRO A 144 1.39 5.22 -24.06
C PRO A 144 2.56 5.62 -23.16
N TYR A 145 3.65 4.85 -23.21
CA TYR A 145 4.83 5.17 -22.43
C TYR A 145 5.37 6.55 -22.83
N GLN A 146 5.46 7.45 -21.85
CA GLN A 146 6.09 8.75 -22.02
C GLN A 146 7.42 8.76 -21.27
N TRP A 147 8.52 8.83 -22.02
CA TRP A 147 9.84 9.03 -21.43
C TRP A 147 9.85 10.37 -20.68
N LYS A 148 10.12 10.34 -19.37
CA LYS A 148 10.32 11.55 -18.56
C LYS A 148 11.81 11.72 -18.33
N THR A 149 12.35 12.84 -18.79
CA THR A 149 13.74 13.20 -18.49
C THR A 149 13.91 13.29 -16.96
N PRO A 150 14.81 12.50 -16.37
CA PRO A 150 15.04 12.56 -14.93
C PRO A 150 15.61 13.92 -14.54
N GLU A 151 15.02 14.54 -13.52
CA GLU A 151 15.37 15.91 -13.11
C GLU A 151 16.79 16.04 -12.56
N ARG A 152 17.38 14.93 -12.08
CA ARG A 152 18.80 14.85 -11.75
C ARG A 152 19.35 13.49 -12.17
N LEU A 153 20.51 13.52 -12.82
CA LEU A 153 21.30 12.32 -13.06
C LEU A 153 21.76 11.77 -11.70
N ARG A 154 21.46 10.49 -11.42
CA ARG A 154 22.03 9.81 -10.26
C ARG A 154 23.54 9.70 -10.48
N ARG A 155 24.32 10.43 -9.67
CA ARG A 155 25.78 10.35 -9.59
C ARG A 155 26.18 9.26 -8.60
#